data_AF-R5NT21-F1
#
_entry.id   AF-R5NT21-F1
#
_cell.length_a   1.000
_cell.length_b   1.000
_cell.length_c   1.000
_cell.angle_alpha   90.00
_cell.angle_beta   90.00
_cell.angle_gamma   90.00
#
_symmetry.space_group_name_H-M   'P 1'
#
loop_
_entity.id
_entity.type
_entity.pdbx_description
1 polymer ?
#
loop_
_entity_poly.entity_id
_entity_poly.type
_entity_poly.pdbx_seq_one_letter_code
_entity_poly.pdbx_strand_id
1 'polypeptide(L)'
;MCLRICCPIRRLVYKAVCTAMVMAFGMIASAQTEVPFFMEIDTAYNGVYVGQEYNLKYRCTVRFDSVSPPDFGNLMEVIKGPVPNRHLSTIIVNGKKKQRMEEVFSYQVRFLREGVISLPIASVKAEGWVYITPPLYVRVKPAVRNIQGVVCSVTTQRSYIEEGETFFVTLTCNRRPDNLAPLLELGDSIYKPSGSSSRFSYTKGSGKDTSAFVNAKESYEFHYNIRSDGSGVYTFSAKNLTFGGIPYSLDNQVIKVAETRHSSPGGNNEVVIVLVIGCMLIFGFMWLRFHREADEELASFVLREGRLNLSTDWALTHYGFPLFLVSIPFFFLLSNLYKYFTEGRQDLFFPWFWCGLLPAFLAFAVYRNQRSKLNFRPVKISFSDEVMLEVVEETARENNWTIDHAGRDCVVAHTHSHWLSATWGEQIFVVFDRGQVWINSVNDLNKRSTAFSFGYTKRNMNKLQEAIERREKQVGR
;
A
#
# COMPACT_ATOMS: atom_id res chain seq x y z
N MET A 1 -5.68 72.10 -19.25
CA MET A 1 -6.77 72.54 -18.35
C MET A 1 -7.99 71.69 -18.66
N CYS A 2 -8.77 71.34 -17.63
CA CYS A 2 -9.91 70.39 -17.60
C CYS A 2 -9.54 68.89 -17.63
N LEU A 3 -9.33 68.23 -16.49
CA LEU A 3 -10.25 67.71 -15.45
C LEU A 3 -10.70 66.27 -15.69
N ARG A 4 -10.14 65.37 -14.86
CA ARG A 4 -10.70 64.08 -14.44
C ARG A 4 -12.12 64.28 -13.90
N ILE A 5 -13.11 63.50 -14.34
CA ILE A 5 -14.22 63.06 -13.49
C ILE A 5 -14.65 61.62 -13.88
N CYS A 6 -14.52 60.73 -12.89
CA CYS A 6 -15.25 59.47 -12.62
C CYS A 6 -15.54 58.44 -13.73
N CYS A 7 -14.94 57.25 -13.60
CA CYS A 7 -15.71 56.01 -13.82
C CYS A 7 -15.12 54.78 -13.07
N PRO A 8 -15.30 54.64 -11.75
CA PRO A 8 -15.14 53.35 -11.07
C PRO A 8 -16.35 52.42 -11.28
N ILE A 9 -17.46 52.94 -11.83
CA ILE A 9 -18.74 52.22 -11.96
C ILE A 9 -18.69 51.18 -13.09
N ARG A 10 -17.95 51.42 -14.18
CA ARG A 10 -17.89 50.45 -15.31
C ARG A 10 -17.22 49.13 -14.95
N ARG A 11 -16.20 49.10 -14.08
CA ARG A 11 -15.53 47.85 -13.67
C ARG A 11 -16.34 47.04 -12.64
N LEU A 12 -17.14 47.71 -11.81
CA LEU A 12 -18.02 47.03 -10.85
C LEU A 12 -19.25 46.44 -11.57
N VAL A 13 -19.83 47.17 -12.53
CA VAL A 13 -20.96 46.68 -13.34
C VAL A 13 -20.53 45.51 -14.23
N TYR A 14 -19.34 45.55 -14.84
CA TYR A 14 -18.87 44.43 -15.67
C TYR A 14 -18.59 43.16 -14.83
N LYS A 15 -18.05 43.30 -13.62
CA LYS A 15 -17.87 42.17 -12.69
C LYS A 15 -19.20 41.67 -12.14
N ALA A 16 -20.14 42.55 -11.79
CA ALA A 16 -21.46 42.16 -11.32
C ALA A 16 -22.28 41.45 -12.42
N VAL A 17 -22.21 41.92 -13.67
CA VAL A 17 -22.89 41.30 -14.82
C VAL A 17 -22.25 39.98 -15.21
N CYS A 18 -20.91 39.83 -15.16
CA CYS A 18 -20.26 38.54 -15.37
C CYS A 18 -20.53 37.55 -14.22
N THR A 19 -20.64 38.02 -12.97
CA THR A 19 -20.95 37.13 -11.83
C THR A 19 -22.43 36.74 -11.82
N ALA A 20 -23.34 37.64 -12.24
CA ALA A 20 -24.76 37.34 -12.42
C ALA A 20 -25.02 36.46 -13.65
N MET A 21 -24.28 36.60 -14.76
CA MET A 21 -24.34 35.65 -15.87
C MET A 21 -23.77 34.28 -15.48
N VAL A 22 -22.68 34.21 -14.73
CA VAL A 22 -22.15 32.93 -14.24
C VAL A 22 -23.08 32.28 -13.20
N MET A 23 -23.82 33.07 -12.40
CA MET A 23 -24.87 32.52 -11.52
C MET A 23 -26.18 32.19 -12.24
N ALA A 24 -26.49 32.83 -13.37
CA ALA A 24 -27.62 32.47 -14.23
C ALA A 24 -27.32 31.23 -15.10
N PHE A 25 -26.07 31.04 -15.52
CA PHE A 25 -25.62 29.80 -16.17
C PHE A 25 -25.32 28.67 -15.17
N GLY A 26 -25.11 28.99 -13.89
CA GLY A 26 -24.91 28.02 -12.80
C GLY A 26 -26.19 27.45 -12.18
N MET A 27 -27.37 27.95 -12.57
CA MET A 27 -28.68 27.46 -12.11
C MET A 27 -29.54 26.86 -13.24
N ILE A 28 -28.91 26.41 -14.32
CA ILE A 28 -29.42 25.27 -15.09
C ILE A 28 -28.60 24.05 -14.68
N ALA A 29 -28.56 23.78 -13.37
CA ALA A 29 -28.38 22.41 -12.92
C ALA A 29 -29.62 21.68 -13.44
N SER A 30 -29.46 21.08 -14.62
CA SER A 30 -30.32 20.10 -15.25
C SER A 30 -31.23 19.41 -14.23
N ALA A 31 -32.41 19.97 -14.01
CA ALA A 31 -33.58 19.19 -13.68
C ALA A 31 -33.99 18.50 -14.98
N GLN A 32 -33.13 17.60 -15.48
CA GLN A 32 -33.60 16.54 -16.35
C GLN A 32 -34.57 15.76 -15.49
N THR A 33 -35.87 15.94 -15.76
CA THR A 33 -36.88 14.95 -15.38
C THR A 33 -36.36 13.62 -15.91
N GLU A 34 -35.78 12.79 -15.05
CA GLU A 34 -35.21 11.51 -15.44
C GLU A 34 -36.35 10.71 -16.10
N VAL A 35 -36.27 10.53 -17.42
CA VAL A 35 -37.26 9.73 -18.12
C VAL A 35 -37.15 8.32 -17.54
N PRO A 36 -38.25 7.75 -16.99
CA PRO A 36 -38.18 6.50 -16.25
C PRO A 36 -37.84 5.30 -17.13
N PHE A 37 -37.93 5.46 -18.45
CA PHE A 37 -37.58 4.43 -19.42
C PHE A 37 -36.87 5.03 -20.64
N PHE A 38 -35.61 4.64 -20.86
CA PHE A 38 -34.80 5.17 -21.95
C PHE A 38 -33.92 4.07 -22.56
N MET A 39 -33.42 4.33 -23.77
CA MET A 39 -32.51 3.43 -24.48
C MET A 39 -31.12 4.05 -24.61
N GLU A 40 -30.11 3.20 -24.59
CA GLU A 40 -28.70 3.54 -24.71
C GLU A 40 -28.03 2.53 -25.63
N ILE A 41 -27.15 2.98 -26.53
CA ILE A 41 -26.31 2.11 -27.33
C ILE A 41 -24.84 2.35 -26.97
N ASP A 42 -24.09 1.27 -26.81
CA ASP A 42 -22.68 1.31 -26.44
C ASP A 42 -21.81 1.81 -27.60
N THR A 43 -21.77 3.13 -27.77
CA THR A 43 -20.86 3.79 -28.70
C THR A 43 -19.50 3.94 -28.04
N ALA A 44 -18.54 3.10 -28.45
CA ALA A 44 -17.15 3.50 -28.29
C ALA A 44 -16.99 4.85 -29.04
N TYR A 45 -16.22 5.78 -28.47
CA TYR A 45 -16.10 7.20 -28.84
C TYR A 45 -16.07 7.51 -30.36
N ASN A 46 -15.67 6.55 -31.19
CA ASN A 46 -15.59 6.64 -32.63
C ASN A 46 -16.94 6.47 -33.39
N GLY A 47 -18.04 6.24 -32.67
CA GLY A 47 -19.40 6.13 -33.22
C GLY A 47 -19.76 4.71 -33.68
N VAL A 48 -20.87 4.60 -34.42
CA VAL A 48 -21.47 3.33 -34.85
C VAL A 48 -21.15 3.06 -36.32
N TYR A 49 -20.80 1.83 -36.66
CA TYR A 49 -20.35 1.39 -37.98
C TYR A 49 -21.17 0.20 -38.46
N VAL A 50 -21.41 0.13 -39.77
CA VAL A 50 -22.03 -1.04 -40.41
C VAL A 50 -21.20 -2.29 -40.16
N GLY A 51 -21.86 -3.41 -39.84
CA GLY A 51 -21.22 -4.71 -39.66
C GLY A 51 -20.69 -4.99 -38.25
N GLN A 52 -20.53 -3.95 -37.41
CA GLN A 52 -20.08 -4.12 -36.03
C GLN A 52 -21.23 -4.43 -35.07
N GLU A 53 -20.94 -5.19 -34.02
CA GLU A 53 -21.86 -5.55 -32.95
C GLU A 53 -21.84 -4.50 -31.82
N TYR A 54 -23.05 -4.16 -31.36
CA TYR A 54 -23.29 -3.17 -30.31
C TYR A 54 -24.26 -3.70 -29.26
N ASN A 55 -24.05 -3.31 -28.01
CA ASN A 55 -25.03 -3.54 -26.95
C ASN A 55 -26.04 -2.39 -26.96
N LEU A 56 -27.28 -2.69 -27.36
CA LEU A 56 -28.44 -1.82 -27.20
C LEU A 56 -29.13 -2.18 -25.89
N LYS A 57 -29.21 -1.22 -24.96
CA LYS A 57 -29.76 -1.39 -23.62
C LYS A 57 -31.02 -0.55 -23.48
N TYR A 58 -32.06 -1.15 -22.92
CA TYR A 58 -33.26 -0.47 -22.48
C TYR A 58 -33.25 -0.47 -20.96
N ARG A 59 -33.29 0.71 -20.37
CA ARG A 59 -33.10 0.95 -18.94
C ARG A 59 -34.36 1.54 -18.37
N CYS A 60 -34.90 0.91 -17.34
CA CYS A 60 -36.04 1.40 -16.59
C CYS A 60 -35.68 1.63 -15.12
N THR A 61 -36.02 2.81 -14.59
CA THR A 61 -35.82 3.17 -13.18
C THR A 61 -36.97 2.71 -12.30
N VAL A 62 -38.04 2.16 -12.91
CA VAL A 62 -39.21 1.58 -12.24
C VAL A 62 -39.25 0.10 -12.55
N ARG A 63 -39.76 -0.69 -11.60
CA ARG A 63 -39.95 -2.13 -11.79
C ARG A 63 -41.11 -2.38 -12.75
N PHE A 64 -40.89 -3.17 -13.79
CA PHE A 64 -41.93 -3.48 -14.77
C PHE A 64 -42.40 -4.94 -14.68
N ASP A 65 -43.69 -5.13 -14.96
CA ASP A 65 -44.36 -6.44 -14.92
C ASP A 65 -44.25 -7.17 -16.26
N SER A 66 -44.23 -6.41 -17.36
CA SER A 66 -44.16 -6.97 -18.72
C SER A 66 -43.46 -6.02 -19.70
N VAL A 67 -42.81 -6.60 -20.70
CA VAL A 67 -42.12 -5.88 -21.79
C VAL A 67 -42.82 -6.17 -23.10
N SER A 68 -43.14 -5.12 -23.87
CA SER A 68 -43.41 -5.24 -25.30
C SER A 68 -42.09 -5.12 -26.05
N PRO A 69 -41.60 -6.18 -26.71
CA PRO A 69 -40.30 -6.15 -27.36
C PRO A 69 -40.26 -5.12 -28.50
N PRO A 70 -39.10 -4.46 -28.70
CA PRO A 70 -38.90 -3.54 -29.82
C PRO A 70 -38.92 -4.28 -31.16
N ASP A 71 -39.49 -3.63 -32.19
CA ASP A 71 -39.46 -4.13 -33.58
C ASP A 71 -38.22 -3.60 -34.29
N PHE A 72 -37.26 -4.49 -34.57
CA PHE A 72 -35.98 -4.15 -35.19
C PHE A 72 -36.06 -3.95 -36.71
N GLY A 73 -37.15 -4.38 -37.35
CA GLY A 73 -37.32 -4.32 -38.80
C GLY A 73 -36.15 -4.93 -39.58
N ASN A 74 -35.85 -4.37 -40.76
CA ASN A 74 -34.84 -4.88 -41.70
C ASN A 74 -33.52 -4.07 -41.71
N LEU A 75 -33.35 -3.12 -40.79
CA LEU A 75 -32.18 -2.24 -40.75
C LEU A 75 -31.11 -2.72 -39.75
N MET A 76 -31.51 -3.57 -38.81
CA MET A 76 -30.68 -4.13 -37.76
C MET A 76 -30.90 -5.64 -37.67
N GLU A 77 -29.82 -6.37 -37.45
CA GLU A 77 -29.85 -7.79 -37.12
C GLU A 77 -29.71 -7.95 -35.61
N VAL A 78 -30.55 -8.78 -34.99
CA VAL A 78 -30.43 -9.13 -33.56
C VAL A 78 -29.57 -10.39 -33.44
N ILE A 79 -28.36 -10.22 -32.90
CA ILE A 79 -27.40 -11.32 -32.70
C ILE A 79 -27.74 -12.11 -31.43
N LYS A 80 -28.11 -11.41 -30.35
CA LYS A 80 -28.42 -12.01 -29.05
C LYS A 80 -29.38 -11.14 -28.25
N GLY A 81 -30.34 -11.75 -27.57
CA GLY A 81 -31.22 -11.07 -26.63
C GLY A 81 -32.69 -11.48 -26.80
N PRO A 82 -33.59 -11.00 -25.93
CA PRO A 82 -33.31 -10.09 -24.81
C PRO A 82 -32.52 -10.77 -23.68
N VAL A 83 -31.56 -10.06 -23.09
CA VAL A 83 -30.85 -10.47 -21.87
C VAL A 83 -31.26 -9.54 -20.72
N PRO A 84 -32.07 -9.99 -19.75
CA PRO A 84 -32.45 -9.18 -18.61
C PRO A 84 -31.33 -9.10 -17.57
N ASN A 85 -31.15 -7.91 -16.99
CA ASN A 85 -30.19 -7.63 -15.92
C ASN A 85 -30.84 -6.70 -14.89
N ARG A 86 -30.57 -6.93 -13.60
CA ARG A 86 -31.03 -6.06 -12.51
C ARG A 86 -29.84 -5.44 -11.81
N HIS A 87 -29.83 -4.11 -11.71
CA HIS A 87 -28.78 -3.39 -11.00
C HIS A 87 -29.38 -2.59 -9.83
N LEU A 88 -28.81 -2.78 -8.64
CA LEU A 88 -29.06 -1.91 -7.50
C LEU A 88 -27.83 -1.01 -7.35
N SER A 89 -27.97 0.27 -7.70
CA SER A 89 -26.90 1.26 -7.53
C SER A 89 -27.18 2.10 -6.28
N THR A 90 -26.13 2.37 -5.50
CA THR A 90 -26.24 3.33 -4.38
C THR A 90 -25.63 4.64 -4.85
N ILE A 91 -26.48 5.66 -5.04
CA ILE A 91 -26.02 7.01 -5.39
C ILE A 91 -26.06 7.88 -4.14
N ILE A 92 -25.09 8.79 -4.02
CA ILE A 92 -25.07 9.78 -2.94
C ILE A 92 -25.58 11.08 -3.55
N VAL A 93 -26.80 11.46 -3.20
CA VAL A 93 -27.40 12.73 -3.63
C VAL A 93 -27.46 13.64 -2.42
N ASN A 94 -26.77 14.79 -2.48
CA ASN A 94 -26.71 15.77 -1.40
C ASN A 94 -26.31 15.17 -0.03
N GLY A 95 -25.32 14.28 -0.02
CA GLY A 95 -24.81 13.65 1.22
C GLY A 95 -25.69 12.54 1.81
N LYS A 96 -26.86 12.22 1.21
CA LYS A 96 -27.70 11.09 1.61
C LYS A 96 -27.55 9.93 0.62
N LYS A 97 -27.32 8.73 1.16
CA LYS A 97 -27.32 7.48 0.38
C LYS A 97 -28.75 7.23 -0.10
N LYS A 98 -28.94 7.20 -1.42
CA LYS A 98 -30.20 6.82 -2.07
C LYS A 98 -29.93 5.55 -2.88
N GLN A 99 -30.71 4.50 -2.63
CA GLN A 99 -30.66 3.31 -3.46
C GLN A 99 -31.52 3.55 -4.70
N ARG A 100 -30.96 3.29 -5.87
CA ARG A 100 -31.63 3.39 -7.17
C ARG A 100 -31.63 2.00 -7.79
N MET A 101 -32.81 1.40 -7.89
CA MET A 101 -33.03 0.16 -8.63
C MET A 101 -33.17 0.50 -10.11
N GLU A 102 -32.48 -0.24 -10.96
CA GLU A 102 -32.54 -0.13 -12.41
C GLU A 102 -32.76 -1.52 -13.00
N GLU A 103 -33.87 -1.72 -13.69
CA GLU A 103 -34.12 -2.92 -14.48
C GLU A 103 -33.69 -2.65 -15.93
N VAL A 104 -32.83 -3.52 -16.46
CA VAL A 104 -32.23 -3.36 -17.79
C VAL A 104 -32.53 -4.61 -18.60
N PHE A 105 -32.89 -4.45 -19.87
CA PHE A 105 -32.83 -5.55 -20.83
C PHE A 105 -32.03 -5.12 -22.04
N SER A 106 -31.14 -5.99 -22.51
CA SER A 106 -30.18 -5.67 -23.56
C SER A 106 -30.24 -6.62 -24.74
N TYR A 107 -29.97 -6.08 -25.92
CA TYR A 107 -29.80 -6.79 -27.18
C TYR A 107 -28.40 -6.53 -27.71
N GLN A 108 -27.76 -7.55 -28.26
CA GLN A 108 -26.61 -7.41 -29.14
C GLN A 108 -27.12 -7.28 -30.56
N VAL A 109 -26.85 -6.16 -31.19
CA VAL A 109 -27.37 -5.81 -32.51
C VAL A 109 -26.24 -5.46 -33.47
N ARG A 110 -26.48 -5.67 -34.77
CA ARG A 110 -25.58 -5.28 -35.86
C ARG A 110 -26.35 -4.45 -36.88
N PHE A 111 -25.81 -3.30 -37.25
CA PHE A 111 -26.41 -2.44 -38.28
C PHE A 111 -26.07 -2.94 -39.69
N LEU A 112 -27.07 -3.01 -40.55
CA LEU A 112 -26.94 -3.54 -41.91
C LEU A 112 -26.72 -2.45 -42.97
N ARG A 113 -27.03 -1.19 -42.65
CA ARG A 113 -26.93 -0.04 -43.56
C ARG A 113 -26.35 1.19 -42.88
N GLU A 114 -25.68 2.02 -43.66
CA GLU A 114 -25.20 3.33 -43.19
C GLU A 114 -26.31 4.39 -43.26
N GLY A 115 -26.10 5.52 -42.59
CA GLY A 115 -27.04 6.63 -42.54
C GLY A 115 -27.59 6.88 -41.14
N VAL A 116 -28.62 7.73 -41.05
CA VAL A 116 -29.30 8.01 -39.77
C VAL A 116 -30.39 6.97 -39.56
N ILE A 117 -30.22 6.10 -38.58
CA ILE A 117 -31.13 5.00 -38.27
C ILE A 117 -31.87 5.32 -36.96
N SER A 118 -33.19 5.16 -36.97
CA SER A 118 -34.00 5.24 -35.76
C SER A 118 -33.88 3.92 -34.99
N LEU A 119 -33.50 4.00 -33.72
CA LEU A 119 -33.49 2.85 -32.83
C LEU A 119 -34.92 2.43 -32.47
N PRO A 120 -35.17 1.13 -32.29
CA PRO A 120 -36.52 0.62 -32.21
C PRO A 120 -37.12 0.91 -30.84
N ILE A 121 -38.32 1.46 -30.85
CA ILE A 121 -39.02 1.86 -29.64
C ILE A 121 -39.48 0.61 -28.89
N ALA A 122 -39.28 0.59 -27.58
CA ALA A 122 -39.84 -0.43 -26.70
C ALA A 122 -40.88 0.20 -25.77
N SER A 123 -41.76 -0.64 -25.22
CA SER A 123 -42.64 -0.24 -24.12
C SER A 123 -42.65 -1.26 -23.00
N VAL A 124 -42.85 -0.77 -21.77
CA VAL A 124 -42.95 -1.60 -20.56
C VAL A 124 -44.18 -1.19 -19.77
N LYS A 125 -44.82 -2.17 -19.12
CA LYS A 125 -45.93 -1.92 -18.20
C LYS A 125 -45.42 -2.00 -16.77
N ALA A 126 -45.57 -0.91 -16.02
CA ALA A 126 -45.15 -0.82 -14.63
C ALA A 126 -46.21 -0.05 -13.83
N GLU A 127 -46.64 -0.60 -12.69
CA GLU A 127 -47.60 0.05 -11.78
C GLU A 127 -48.90 0.51 -12.47
N GLY A 128 -49.37 -0.24 -13.46
CA GLY A 128 -50.57 0.08 -14.24
C GLY A 128 -50.36 1.11 -15.36
N TRP A 129 -49.18 1.74 -15.45
CA TRP A 129 -48.80 2.67 -16.50
C TRP A 129 -47.99 1.99 -17.60
N VAL A 130 -48.06 2.54 -18.82
CA VAL A 130 -47.23 2.10 -19.95
C VAL A 130 -46.17 3.17 -20.21
N TYR A 131 -44.90 2.79 -20.06
CA TYR A 131 -43.75 3.64 -20.35
C TYR A 131 -43.19 3.27 -21.72
N ILE A 132 -42.85 4.28 -22.51
CA ILE A 132 -42.33 4.13 -23.87
C ILE A 132 -40.99 4.85 -23.96
N THR A 133 -39.99 4.22 -24.58
CA THR A 133 -38.72 4.90 -24.79
C THR A 133 -38.86 6.06 -25.78
N PRO A 134 -38.21 7.21 -25.54
CA PRO A 134 -38.17 8.30 -26.51
C PRO A 134 -37.48 7.86 -27.81
N PRO A 135 -37.84 8.44 -28.97
CA PRO A 135 -37.17 8.13 -30.22
C PRO A 135 -35.70 8.56 -30.16
N LEU A 136 -34.80 7.64 -30.49
CA LEU A 136 -33.36 7.90 -30.54
C LEU A 136 -32.85 7.58 -31.95
N TYR A 137 -32.04 8.48 -32.51
CA TYR A 137 -31.45 8.33 -33.83
C TYR A 137 -29.94 8.19 -33.71
N VAL A 138 -29.37 7.26 -34.46
CA VAL A 138 -27.94 6.99 -34.48
C VAL A 138 -27.43 7.17 -35.89
N ARG A 139 -26.33 7.92 -36.04
CA ARG A 139 -25.62 8.03 -37.31
C ARG A 139 -24.66 6.86 -37.46
N VAL A 140 -24.99 5.95 -38.37
CA VAL A 140 -24.18 4.78 -38.72
C VAL A 140 -23.26 5.11 -39.88
N LYS A 141 -21.96 4.91 -39.67
CA LYS A 141 -20.89 5.12 -40.64
C LYS A 141 -20.67 3.86 -41.51
N PRO A 142 -20.10 4.00 -42.72
CA PRO A 142 -19.74 2.85 -43.56
C PRO A 142 -18.78 1.90 -42.85
N ALA A 143 -18.86 0.60 -43.14
CA ALA A 143 -17.94 -0.40 -42.61
C ALA A 143 -16.47 -0.02 -42.89
N VAL A 144 -15.61 -0.15 -41.87
CA VAL A 144 -14.18 0.19 -41.98
C VAL A 144 -13.43 -0.96 -42.66
N ARG A 145 -13.37 -0.93 -44.00
CA ARG A 145 -12.76 -2.00 -44.80
C ARG A 145 -11.23 -1.98 -44.88
N ASN A 146 -10.59 -0.87 -44.51
CA ASN A 146 -9.12 -0.80 -44.56
C ASN A 146 -8.49 -1.41 -43.30
N ILE A 147 -7.94 -2.62 -43.40
CA ILE A 147 -7.31 -3.33 -42.27
C ILE A 147 -5.79 -3.12 -42.15
N GLN A 148 -5.13 -2.39 -43.06
CA GLN A 148 -3.65 -2.28 -43.10
C GLN A 148 -3.01 -1.65 -41.85
N GLY A 149 -3.81 -0.97 -41.02
CA GLY A 149 -3.37 -0.39 -39.74
C GLY A 149 -3.85 -1.13 -38.50
N VAL A 150 -4.51 -2.29 -38.65
CA VAL A 150 -5.02 -3.08 -37.52
C VAL A 150 -3.91 -3.98 -36.98
N VAL A 151 -3.64 -3.85 -35.69
CA VAL A 151 -2.67 -4.66 -34.96
C VAL A 151 -3.39 -5.26 -33.76
N CYS A 152 -3.44 -6.59 -33.71
CA CYS A 152 -3.86 -7.33 -32.54
C CYS A 152 -2.70 -8.16 -31.98
N SER A 153 -2.59 -8.24 -30.65
CA SER A 153 -1.58 -9.06 -29.96
C SER A 153 -2.17 -9.78 -28.77
N VAL A 154 -1.55 -10.90 -28.39
CA VAL A 154 -1.98 -11.70 -27.25
C VAL A 154 -0.88 -11.68 -26.20
N THR A 155 -1.24 -11.33 -24.96
CA THR A 155 -0.29 -11.24 -23.85
C THR A 155 -0.83 -11.98 -22.62
N THR A 156 0.10 -12.41 -21.76
CA THR A 156 -0.20 -12.99 -20.45
C THR A 156 0.42 -12.12 -19.37
N GLN A 157 -0.24 -12.04 -18.21
CA GLN A 157 0.29 -11.34 -17.03
C GLN A 157 1.31 -12.19 -16.26
N ARG A 158 1.26 -13.53 -16.41
CA ARG A 158 2.13 -14.48 -15.70
C ARG A 158 3.08 -15.17 -16.66
N SER A 159 4.33 -15.29 -16.24
CA SER A 159 5.38 -16.01 -16.98
C SER A 159 5.55 -17.47 -16.52
N TYR A 160 4.85 -17.87 -15.45
CA TYR A 160 4.95 -19.18 -14.78
C TYR A 160 3.56 -19.62 -14.31
N ILE A 161 3.16 -20.85 -14.63
CA ILE A 161 1.83 -21.40 -14.36
C ILE A 161 1.98 -22.90 -14.07
N GLU A 162 1.34 -23.38 -13.00
CA GLU A 162 1.32 -24.80 -12.65
C GLU A 162 0.28 -25.58 -13.48
N GLU A 163 0.45 -26.89 -13.58
CA GLU A 163 -0.50 -27.76 -14.30
C GLU A 163 -1.89 -27.71 -13.63
N GLY A 164 -2.94 -27.49 -14.43
CA GLY A 164 -4.31 -27.42 -13.96
C GLY A 164 -4.76 -26.07 -13.40
N GLU A 165 -3.85 -25.10 -13.21
CA GLU A 165 -4.20 -23.72 -12.84
C GLU A 165 -4.83 -22.94 -13.99
N THR A 166 -5.68 -21.97 -13.68
CA THR A 166 -6.22 -21.03 -14.67
C THR A 166 -5.34 -19.78 -14.77
N PHE A 167 -4.94 -19.42 -15.98
CA PHE A 167 -4.18 -18.19 -16.23
C PHE A 167 -4.92 -17.22 -17.15
N PHE A 168 -4.56 -15.94 -17.03
CA PHE A 168 -5.22 -14.84 -17.73
C PHE A 168 -4.48 -14.47 -19.00
N VAL A 169 -5.18 -14.58 -20.13
CA VAL A 169 -4.72 -14.16 -21.45
C VAL A 169 -5.50 -12.93 -21.89
N THR A 170 -4.82 -11.95 -22.46
CA THR A 170 -5.43 -10.72 -22.96
C THR A 170 -5.15 -10.54 -24.45
N LEU A 171 -6.22 -10.51 -25.25
CA LEU A 171 -6.18 -10.08 -26.66
C LEU A 171 -6.34 -8.57 -26.69
N THR A 172 -5.35 -7.87 -27.25
CA THR A 172 -5.34 -6.42 -27.38
C THR A 172 -5.39 -6.05 -28.85
N CYS A 173 -6.38 -5.28 -29.28
CA CYS A 173 -6.48 -4.75 -30.64
C CYS A 173 -6.48 -3.22 -30.62
N ASN A 174 -5.73 -2.59 -31.52
CA ASN A 174 -5.72 -1.13 -31.66
C ASN A 174 -6.98 -0.56 -32.36
N ARG A 175 -7.92 -1.42 -32.71
CA ARG A 175 -9.20 -1.10 -33.35
C ARG A 175 -10.29 -2.03 -32.81
N ARG A 176 -11.53 -1.54 -32.77
CA ARG A 176 -12.69 -2.33 -32.35
C ARG A 176 -12.98 -3.44 -33.38
N PRO A 177 -12.98 -4.72 -32.98
CA PRO A 177 -13.45 -5.80 -33.83
C PRO A 177 -14.95 -5.69 -34.15
N ASP A 178 -15.39 -6.38 -35.21
CA ASP A 178 -16.81 -6.43 -35.54
C ASP A 178 -17.61 -7.22 -34.50
N ASN A 179 -17.02 -8.24 -33.88
CA ASN A 179 -17.65 -9.04 -32.83
C ASN A 179 -17.38 -8.45 -31.44
N LEU A 180 -18.42 -8.42 -30.59
CA LEU A 180 -18.29 -7.98 -29.19
C LEU A 180 -17.52 -8.99 -28.32
N ALA A 181 -17.51 -10.25 -28.73
CA ALA A 181 -16.87 -11.34 -28.00
C ALA A 181 -16.03 -12.20 -28.96
N PRO A 182 -14.86 -11.72 -29.42
CA PRO A 182 -13.98 -12.49 -30.29
C PRO A 182 -13.55 -13.79 -29.61
N LEU A 183 -13.53 -14.89 -30.36
CA LEU A 183 -13.20 -16.20 -29.85
C LEU A 183 -11.69 -16.45 -29.99
N LEU A 184 -11.07 -16.98 -28.94
CA LEU A 184 -9.67 -17.36 -28.95
C LEU A 184 -9.55 -18.88 -29.04
N GLU A 185 -8.72 -19.36 -29.96
CA GLU A 185 -8.43 -20.76 -30.18
C GLU A 185 -7.06 -21.11 -29.62
N LEU A 186 -6.99 -22.25 -28.93
CA LEU A 186 -5.77 -22.85 -28.41
C LEU A 186 -5.84 -24.36 -28.71
N GLY A 187 -5.09 -24.81 -29.70
CA GLY A 187 -5.24 -26.17 -30.24
C GLY A 187 -6.68 -26.40 -30.72
N ASP A 188 -7.33 -27.45 -30.22
CA ASP A 188 -8.73 -27.77 -30.54
C ASP A 188 -9.76 -27.09 -29.61
N SER A 189 -9.30 -26.31 -28.62
CA SER A 189 -10.17 -25.67 -27.63
C SER A 189 -10.52 -24.23 -28.01
N ILE A 190 -11.79 -23.86 -27.81
CA ILE A 190 -12.32 -22.51 -28.11
C ILE A 190 -12.71 -21.82 -26.80
N TYR A 191 -12.11 -20.66 -26.56
CA TYR A 191 -12.33 -19.84 -25.37
C TYR A 191 -13.14 -18.57 -25.68
N LYS A 192 -14.13 -18.30 -24.83
CA LYS A 192 -14.91 -17.04 -24.84
C LYS A 192 -14.30 -16.04 -23.87
N PRO A 193 -14.36 -14.73 -24.17
CA PRO A 193 -13.83 -13.73 -23.26
C PRO A 193 -14.67 -13.67 -21.98
N SER A 194 -14.00 -13.61 -20.83
CA SER A 194 -14.61 -13.42 -19.50
C SER A 194 -15.01 -11.96 -19.26
N GLY A 195 -14.38 -11.03 -19.99
CA GLY A 195 -14.71 -9.61 -19.98
C GLY A 195 -13.99 -8.85 -21.09
N SER A 196 -14.42 -7.61 -21.32
CA SER A 196 -13.79 -6.70 -22.29
C SER A 196 -13.64 -5.31 -21.67
N SER A 197 -12.56 -4.62 -22.02
CA SER A 197 -12.34 -3.24 -21.65
C SER A 197 -11.82 -2.43 -22.84
N SER A 198 -12.04 -1.12 -22.82
CA SER A 198 -11.51 -0.20 -23.82
C SER A 198 -10.65 0.85 -23.13
N ARG A 199 -9.38 0.97 -23.53
CA ARG A 199 -8.45 2.00 -23.06
C ARG A 199 -8.28 3.07 -24.12
N PHE A 200 -8.28 4.32 -23.67
CA PHE A 200 -8.05 5.47 -24.52
C PHE A 200 -6.87 6.26 -23.97
N SER A 201 -5.88 6.56 -24.83
CA SER A 201 -4.78 7.46 -24.48
C SER A 201 -4.76 8.66 -25.42
N TYR A 202 -4.64 9.86 -24.85
CA TYR A 202 -4.41 11.10 -25.57
C TYR A 202 -2.99 11.59 -25.27
N THR A 203 -2.24 11.97 -26.30
CA THR A 203 -1.03 12.79 -26.12
C THR A 203 -1.40 14.27 -26.20
N LYS A 204 -1.05 15.04 -25.16
CA LYS A 204 -1.20 16.49 -25.15
C LYS A 204 -0.18 17.10 -26.12
N GLY A 205 -0.65 17.79 -27.15
CA GLY A 205 0.22 18.52 -28.06
C GLY A 205 0.98 19.63 -27.31
N SER A 206 2.29 19.75 -27.57
CA SER A 206 3.16 20.80 -27.02
C SER A 206 2.97 22.14 -27.76
N GLY A 207 1.72 22.59 -27.89
CA GLY A 207 1.36 23.85 -28.55
C GLY A 207 0.56 24.75 -27.61
N LYS A 208 0.73 26.07 -27.75
CA LYS A 208 0.06 27.10 -26.92
C LYS A 208 -1.46 27.21 -27.17
N ASP A 209 -2.00 26.39 -28.09
CA ASP A 209 -3.42 26.25 -28.34
C ASP A 209 -3.97 25.05 -27.54
N THR A 210 -4.69 25.35 -26.46
CA THR A 210 -5.26 24.39 -25.51
C THR A 210 -6.47 23.61 -26.04
N SER A 211 -6.68 23.53 -27.37
CA SER A 211 -7.84 22.86 -27.98
C SER A 211 -7.51 21.69 -28.91
N ALA A 212 -6.24 21.37 -29.17
CA ALA A 212 -5.86 20.27 -30.06
C ALA A 212 -5.36 19.04 -29.27
N PHE A 213 -6.24 18.09 -29.01
CA PHE A 213 -5.87 16.70 -28.70
C PHE A 213 -5.38 16.05 -30.00
N VAL A 214 -4.07 15.88 -30.18
CA VAL A 214 -3.51 15.64 -31.52
C VAL A 214 -3.53 14.17 -31.94
N ASN A 215 -3.48 13.19 -31.03
CA ASN A 215 -3.57 11.78 -31.43
C ASN A 215 -4.22 10.93 -30.34
N ALA A 216 -5.44 10.51 -30.62
CA ALA A 216 -6.19 9.50 -29.87
C ALA A 216 -5.68 8.11 -30.25
N LYS A 217 -5.07 7.37 -29.32
CA LYS A 217 -4.75 5.95 -29.52
C LYS A 217 -5.76 5.12 -28.73
N GLU A 218 -6.63 4.43 -29.46
CA GLU A 218 -7.62 3.48 -28.92
C GLU A 218 -6.99 2.09 -28.78
N SER A 219 -7.38 1.38 -27.73
CA SER A 219 -6.99 0.00 -27.47
C SER A 219 -8.17 -0.76 -26.89
N TYR A 220 -8.49 -1.90 -27.47
CA TYR A 220 -9.59 -2.77 -27.07
C TYR A 220 -8.99 -4.06 -26.52
N GLU A 221 -9.26 -4.35 -25.25
CA GLU A 221 -8.71 -5.49 -24.52
C GLU A 221 -9.81 -6.50 -24.20
N PHE A 222 -9.58 -7.77 -24.52
CA PHE A 222 -10.48 -8.89 -24.23
C PHE A 222 -9.73 -9.88 -23.35
N HIS A 223 -10.32 -10.25 -22.22
CA HIS A 223 -9.69 -11.10 -21.22
C HIS A 223 -10.26 -12.51 -21.28
N TYR A 224 -9.39 -13.52 -21.20
CA TYR A 224 -9.74 -14.94 -21.29
C TYR A 224 -9.15 -15.68 -20.11
N ASN A 225 -9.95 -16.58 -19.53
CA ASN A 225 -9.51 -17.51 -18.48
C ASN A 225 -9.23 -18.85 -19.14
N ILE A 226 -7.98 -19.26 -19.16
CA ILE A 226 -7.52 -20.49 -19.84
C ILE A 226 -6.99 -21.45 -18.80
N ARG A 227 -7.40 -22.72 -18.90
CA ARG A 227 -6.86 -23.77 -18.03
C ARG A 227 -5.54 -24.25 -18.61
N SER A 228 -4.51 -24.26 -17.78
CA SER A 228 -3.16 -24.67 -18.14
C SER A 228 -3.05 -26.19 -18.21
N ASP A 229 -2.42 -26.69 -19.27
CA ASP A 229 -1.96 -28.07 -19.40
C ASP A 229 -0.52 -28.24 -18.86
N GLY A 230 0.00 -27.21 -18.17
CA GLY A 230 1.35 -27.16 -17.62
C GLY A 230 2.22 -26.09 -18.27
N SER A 231 3.52 -26.14 -17.99
CA SER A 231 4.52 -25.30 -18.64
C SER A 231 4.72 -25.71 -20.09
N GLY A 232 4.84 -24.72 -20.97
CA GLY A 232 4.95 -25.01 -22.40
C GLY A 232 4.79 -23.79 -23.28
N VAL A 233 4.68 -24.09 -24.57
CA VAL A 233 4.54 -23.11 -25.64
C VAL A 233 3.08 -23.11 -26.08
N TYR A 234 2.34 -22.08 -25.69
CA TYR A 234 0.94 -21.91 -26.03
C TYR A 234 0.83 -21.07 -27.31
N THR A 235 0.22 -21.64 -28.35
CA THR A 235 0.00 -20.96 -29.63
C THR A 235 -1.46 -20.56 -29.74
N PHE A 236 -1.71 -19.25 -29.84
CA PHE A 236 -3.05 -18.71 -29.94
C PHE A 236 -3.39 -18.27 -31.36
N SER A 237 -4.59 -18.63 -31.80
CA SER A 237 -5.24 -18.11 -33.00
C SER A 237 -6.58 -17.46 -32.62
N ALA A 238 -7.12 -16.61 -33.49
CA ALA A 238 -8.41 -15.98 -33.25
C ALA A 238 -9.43 -16.49 -34.28
N LYS A 239 -10.58 -16.95 -33.80
CA LYS A 239 -11.69 -17.40 -34.66
C LYS A 239 -12.69 -16.28 -34.86
N ASN A 240 -13.12 -16.08 -36.10
CA ASN A 240 -14.09 -15.06 -36.50
C ASN A 240 -13.69 -13.64 -36.08
N LEU A 241 -12.40 -13.36 -35.93
CA LEU A 241 -11.93 -12.00 -35.69
C LEU A 241 -11.99 -11.23 -37.02
N THR A 242 -12.98 -10.36 -37.17
CA THR A 242 -13.14 -9.55 -38.39
C THR A 242 -13.13 -8.05 -38.10
N PHE A 243 -12.72 -7.29 -39.13
CA PHE A 243 -12.78 -5.83 -39.14
C PHE A 243 -13.41 -5.36 -40.45
N GLY A 244 -14.58 -4.73 -40.36
CA GLY A 244 -15.34 -4.30 -41.53
C GLY A 244 -15.74 -5.46 -42.45
N GLY A 245 -15.97 -6.65 -41.88
CA GLY A 245 -16.30 -7.89 -42.60
C GLY A 245 -15.11 -8.64 -43.20
N ILE A 246 -13.87 -8.14 -43.02
CA ILE A 246 -12.66 -8.81 -43.50
C ILE A 246 -12.07 -9.66 -42.37
N PRO A 247 -11.85 -10.96 -42.57
CA PRO A 247 -11.16 -11.81 -41.61
C PRO A 247 -9.74 -11.33 -41.32
N TYR A 248 -9.38 -11.27 -40.05
CA TYR A 248 -8.03 -10.93 -39.57
C TYR A 248 -7.37 -12.17 -38.99
N SER A 249 -6.27 -12.59 -39.62
CA SER A 249 -5.45 -13.68 -39.11
C SER A 249 -4.58 -13.16 -38.00
N LEU A 250 -4.77 -13.68 -36.78
CA LEU A 250 -3.82 -13.51 -35.70
C LEU A 250 -2.67 -14.48 -35.96
N ASP A 251 -1.51 -13.97 -36.39
CA ASP A 251 -0.32 -14.80 -36.65
C ASP A 251 0.09 -15.56 -35.38
N ASN A 252 -0.32 -16.83 -35.29
CA ASN A 252 0.04 -17.86 -34.29
C ASN A 252 0.92 -17.32 -33.15
N GLN A 253 0.31 -16.53 -32.25
CA GLN A 253 1.10 -15.82 -31.25
C GLN A 253 1.50 -16.81 -30.17
N VAL A 254 2.82 -16.93 -30.02
CA VAL A 254 3.43 -17.88 -29.12
C VAL A 254 3.67 -17.24 -27.77
N ILE A 255 3.01 -17.76 -26.74
CA ILE A 255 3.28 -17.44 -25.33
C ILE A 255 4.07 -18.60 -24.73
N LYS A 256 5.29 -18.32 -24.29
CA LYS A 256 6.11 -19.27 -23.53
C LYS A 256 5.80 -19.12 -22.05
N VAL A 257 5.34 -20.19 -21.45
CA VAL A 257 5.12 -20.32 -20.00
C VAL A 257 6.24 -21.18 -19.45
N ALA A 258 7.06 -20.60 -18.58
CA ALA A 258 8.18 -21.32 -17.98
C ALA A 258 7.70 -22.34 -16.95
N GLU A 259 8.44 -23.45 -16.82
CA GLU A 259 8.32 -24.37 -15.70
C GLU A 259 8.49 -23.63 -14.38
N THR A 260 7.54 -23.83 -13.48
CA THR A 260 7.76 -23.59 -12.05
C THR A 260 8.94 -24.46 -11.64
N ARG A 261 10.12 -23.85 -11.41
CA ARG A 261 11.03 -24.41 -10.41
C ARG A 261 10.18 -24.51 -9.17
N HIS A 262 9.94 -25.72 -8.66
CA HIS A 262 9.23 -25.93 -7.41
C HIS A 262 9.77 -24.93 -6.37
N SER A 263 9.07 -23.82 -6.16
CA SER A 263 9.18 -23.08 -4.92
C SER A 263 8.53 -24.01 -3.93
N SER A 264 9.40 -24.74 -3.22
CA SER A 264 9.05 -25.56 -2.07
C SER A 264 7.92 -24.85 -1.30
N PRO A 265 6.90 -25.57 -0.78
CA PRO A 265 5.84 -24.98 0.04
C PRO A 265 6.36 -24.36 1.36
N GLY A 266 7.68 -24.21 1.50
CA GLY A 266 8.39 -23.61 2.61
C GLY A 266 8.64 -22.11 2.50
N GLY A 267 8.03 -21.34 1.59
CA GLY A 267 8.30 -19.88 1.51
C GLY A 267 8.17 -19.12 2.85
N ASN A 268 7.23 -19.54 3.71
CA ASN A 268 7.16 -19.01 5.09
C ASN A 268 8.09 -19.75 6.06
N ASN A 269 8.24 -21.07 5.91
CA ASN A 269 9.05 -21.88 6.82
C ASN A 269 10.55 -21.58 6.69
N GLU A 270 11.06 -21.34 5.50
CA GLU A 270 12.47 -21.04 5.23
C GLU A 270 12.84 -19.65 5.78
N VAL A 271 11.98 -18.65 5.59
CA VAL A 271 12.16 -17.32 6.20
C VAL A 271 12.12 -17.42 7.72
N VAL A 272 11.19 -18.19 8.28
CA VAL A 272 11.10 -18.43 9.73
C VAL A 272 12.33 -19.16 10.25
N ILE A 273 12.83 -20.19 9.56
CA ILE A 273 14.05 -20.93 9.94
C ILE A 273 15.26 -19.99 9.93
N VAL A 274 15.40 -19.15 8.89
CA VAL A 274 16.48 -18.17 8.80
C VAL A 274 16.41 -17.13 9.92
N LEU A 275 15.21 -16.66 10.27
CA LEU A 275 14.98 -15.77 11.42
C LEU A 275 15.37 -16.45 12.74
N VAL A 276 14.95 -17.70 12.93
CA VAL A 276 15.23 -18.49 14.13
C VAL A 276 16.73 -18.73 14.29
N ILE A 277 17.43 -19.10 13.22
CA ILE A 277 18.89 -19.24 13.22
C ILE A 277 19.56 -17.89 13.54
N GLY A 278 19.08 -16.80 12.93
CA GLY A 278 19.56 -15.45 13.22
C GLY A 278 19.44 -15.07 14.69
N CYS A 279 18.27 -15.30 15.30
CA CYS A 279 18.03 -15.06 16.72
C CYS A 279 18.93 -15.95 17.61
N MET A 280 19.13 -17.22 17.25
CA MET A 280 20.02 -18.12 17.99
C MET A 280 21.48 -17.66 17.94
N LEU A 281 21.96 -17.18 16.78
CA LEU A 281 23.32 -16.65 16.66
C LEU A 281 23.53 -15.38 17.49
N ILE A 282 22.55 -14.47 17.49
CA ILE A 282 22.59 -13.24 18.31
C ILE A 282 22.61 -13.61 19.79
N PHE A 283 21.73 -14.51 20.22
CA PHE A 283 21.70 -14.98 21.61
C PHE A 283 23.00 -15.70 22.00
N GLY A 284 23.51 -16.58 21.15
CA GLY A 284 24.77 -17.28 21.37
C GLY A 284 25.98 -16.34 21.49
N PHE A 285 26.04 -15.29 20.67
CA PHE A 285 27.06 -14.24 20.79
C PHE A 285 26.96 -13.48 22.12
N MET A 286 25.74 -13.12 22.52
CA MET A 286 25.47 -12.44 23.79
C MET A 286 25.85 -13.31 24.98
N TRP A 287 25.47 -14.58 24.96
CA TRP A 287 25.83 -15.56 25.96
C TRP A 287 27.36 -15.70 26.05
N LEU A 288 28.05 -15.96 24.94
CA LEU A 288 29.52 -16.10 24.91
C LEU A 288 30.25 -14.88 25.52
N ARG A 289 29.70 -13.68 25.29
CA ARG A 289 30.33 -12.43 25.74
C ARG A 289 30.10 -12.11 27.22
N PHE A 290 28.92 -12.42 27.75
CA PHE A 290 28.48 -11.95 29.08
C PHE A 290 28.30 -13.04 30.11
N HIS A 291 28.25 -14.32 29.75
CA HIS A 291 28.04 -15.40 30.72
C HIS A 291 29.12 -15.40 31.82
N ARG A 292 30.39 -15.10 31.46
CA ARG A 292 31.49 -15.05 32.43
C ARG A 292 31.45 -13.83 33.33
N GLU A 293 30.86 -12.73 32.85
CA GLU A 293 30.76 -11.50 33.65
C GLU A 293 29.74 -11.66 34.78
N ALA A 294 28.73 -12.52 34.57
CA ALA A 294 27.68 -12.79 35.55
C ALA A 294 28.18 -13.53 36.80
N ASP A 295 29.21 -14.36 36.63
CA ASP A 295 29.74 -15.22 37.71
C ASP A 295 30.68 -14.46 38.66
N GLU A 296 31.10 -13.24 38.31
CA GLU A 296 32.00 -12.43 39.13
C GLU A 296 31.23 -11.55 40.14
N GLU A 297 31.78 -11.40 41.34
CA GLU A 297 31.26 -10.46 42.34
C GLU A 297 31.30 -9.01 41.84
N LEU A 298 30.19 -8.29 42.05
CA LEU A 298 29.99 -6.93 41.55
C LEU A 298 31.14 -5.98 41.92
N ALA A 299 31.51 -5.93 43.21
CA ALA A 299 32.53 -5.01 43.69
C ALA A 299 33.90 -5.29 43.03
N SER A 300 34.35 -6.56 43.08
CA SER A 300 35.60 -7.01 42.46
C SER A 300 35.67 -6.66 40.96
N PHE A 301 34.58 -6.87 40.23
CA PHE A 301 34.51 -6.56 38.80
C PHE A 301 34.56 -5.05 38.52
N VAL A 302 33.80 -4.25 39.27
CA VAL A 302 33.76 -2.78 39.10
C VAL A 302 35.12 -2.16 39.39
N LEU A 303 35.81 -2.62 40.44
CA LEU A 303 37.15 -2.13 40.78
C LEU A 303 38.19 -2.47 39.70
N ARG A 304 38.04 -3.61 39.02
CA ARG A 304 38.95 -4.03 37.93
C ARG A 304 38.66 -3.33 36.60
N GLU A 305 37.40 -3.27 36.20
CA GLU A 305 36.98 -2.88 34.85
C GLU A 305 36.38 -1.46 34.77
N GLY A 306 36.05 -0.84 35.91
CA GLY A 306 35.41 0.49 35.97
C GLY A 306 33.99 0.53 35.41
N ARG A 307 33.32 -0.61 35.27
CA ARG A 307 31.98 -0.73 34.68
C ARG A 307 31.16 -1.83 35.35
N LEU A 308 29.84 -1.78 35.13
CA LEU A 308 28.90 -2.78 35.62
C LEU A 308 29.12 -4.14 34.92
N ASN A 309 29.15 -5.23 35.69
CA ASN A 309 29.02 -6.58 35.16
C ASN A 309 27.58 -6.83 34.74
N LEU A 310 27.39 -7.59 33.67
CA LEU A 310 26.05 -7.89 33.15
C LEU A 310 25.89 -9.39 33.02
N SER A 311 24.75 -9.90 33.48
CA SER A 311 24.27 -11.21 33.06
C SER A 311 23.82 -11.17 31.59
N THR A 312 23.65 -12.34 30.97
CA THR A 312 23.13 -12.40 29.59
C THR A 312 21.77 -11.72 29.47
N ASP A 313 20.91 -11.87 30.47
CA ASP A 313 19.57 -11.26 30.49
C ASP A 313 19.62 -9.74 30.71
N TRP A 314 20.50 -9.26 31.60
CA TRP A 314 20.73 -7.82 31.79
C TRP A 314 21.34 -7.18 30.55
N ALA A 315 22.24 -7.89 29.86
CA ALA A 315 22.82 -7.44 28.60
C ALA A 315 21.76 -7.36 27.49
N LEU A 316 20.87 -8.35 27.38
CA LEU A 316 19.76 -8.34 26.42
C LEU A 316 18.81 -7.16 26.67
N THR A 317 18.51 -6.89 27.94
CA THR A 317 17.66 -5.77 28.36
C THR A 317 18.35 -4.42 28.06
N HIS A 318 19.63 -4.28 28.37
CA HIS A 318 20.34 -3.01 28.19
C HIS A 318 20.65 -2.71 26.71
N TYR A 319 21.02 -3.72 25.92
CA TYR A 319 21.38 -3.60 24.51
C TYR A 319 20.26 -3.98 23.53
N GLY A 320 19.05 -4.25 24.01
CA GLY A 320 17.92 -4.68 23.19
C GLY A 320 17.60 -3.74 22.01
N PHE A 321 17.65 -2.42 22.23
CA PHE A 321 17.40 -1.44 21.17
C PHE A 321 18.51 -1.41 20.09
N PRO A 322 19.81 -1.35 20.44
CA PRO A 322 20.89 -1.58 19.47
C PRO A 322 20.76 -2.91 18.71
N LEU A 323 20.43 -4.01 19.38
CA LEU A 323 20.25 -5.32 18.76
C LEU A 323 19.10 -5.31 17.74
N PHE A 324 17.97 -4.67 18.09
CA PHE A 324 16.85 -4.47 17.18
C PHE A 324 17.30 -3.68 15.93
N LEU A 325 18.06 -2.60 16.08
CA LEU A 325 18.53 -1.82 14.94
C LEU A 325 19.50 -2.60 14.03
N VAL A 326 20.34 -3.49 14.57
CA VAL A 326 21.21 -4.39 13.77
C VAL A 326 20.40 -5.50 13.09
N SER A 327 19.28 -5.94 13.69
CA SER A 327 18.45 -6.98 13.09
C SER A 327 17.82 -6.55 11.76
N ILE A 328 17.56 -5.25 11.57
CA ILE A 328 17.00 -4.67 10.33
C ILE A 328 17.91 -4.93 9.11
N PRO A 329 19.17 -4.44 9.06
CA PRO A 329 20.06 -4.70 7.93
C PRO A 329 20.37 -6.19 7.76
N PHE A 330 20.44 -6.95 8.86
CA PHE A 330 20.64 -8.40 8.80
C PHE A 330 19.48 -9.13 8.10
N PHE A 331 18.23 -8.77 8.42
CA PHE A 331 17.06 -9.30 7.73
C PHE A 331 17.05 -8.96 6.24
N PHE A 332 17.41 -7.73 5.90
CA PHE A 332 17.55 -7.32 4.50
C PHE A 332 18.65 -8.12 3.78
N LEU A 333 19.81 -8.31 4.40
CA LEU A 333 20.90 -9.10 3.84
C LEU A 333 20.45 -10.53 3.53
N LEU A 334 19.81 -11.19 4.50
CA LEU A 334 19.28 -12.55 4.35
C LEU A 334 18.21 -12.65 3.27
N SER A 335 17.27 -11.71 3.23
CA SER A 335 16.21 -11.68 2.21
C SER A 335 16.78 -11.50 0.79
N ASN A 336 17.84 -10.70 0.66
CA ASN A 336 18.52 -10.50 -0.63
C ASN A 336 19.34 -11.74 -1.04
N LEU A 337 20.05 -12.36 -0.11
CA LEU A 337 20.75 -13.63 -0.36
C LEU A 337 19.77 -14.72 -0.80
N TYR A 338 18.62 -14.84 -0.12
CA TYR A 338 17.57 -15.78 -0.50
C TYR A 338 17.10 -15.55 -1.94
N LYS A 339 16.74 -14.31 -2.30
CA LYS A 339 16.31 -13.97 -3.67
C LYS A 339 17.39 -14.22 -4.71
N TYR A 340 18.65 -13.95 -4.38
CA TYR A 340 19.79 -14.22 -5.26
C TYR A 340 19.93 -15.71 -5.56
N PHE A 341 19.87 -16.58 -4.53
CA PHE A 341 20.00 -18.02 -4.70
C PHE A 341 18.78 -18.69 -5.33
N THR A 342 17.57 -18.16 -5.11
CA THR A 342 16.32 -18.80 -5.57
C THR A 342 15.81 -18.28 -6.92
N GLU A 343 15.80 -16.96 -7.11
CA GLU A 343 15.17 -16.33 -8.28
C GLU A 343 16.16 -15.92 -9.37
N GLY A 344 17.47 -16.00 -9.12
CA GLY A 344 18.52 -15.61 -10.09
C GLY A 344 18.43 -14.14 -10.54
N ARG A 345 17.62 -13.32 -9.87
CA ARG A 345 17.42 -11.90 -10.21
C ARG A 345 18.59 -11.06 -9.72
N GLN A 346 19.12 -10.25 -10.63
CA GLN A 346 20.21 -9.31 -10.38
C GLN A 346 19.72 -7.88 -10.04
N ASP A 347 18.41 -7.68 -9.83
CA ASP A 347 17.82 -6.40 -9.44
C ASP A 347 18.12 -6.08 -7.94
N LEU A 348 19.38 -6.24 -7.55
CA LEU A 348 19.95 -5.82 -6.30
C LEU A 348 20.31 -4.34 -6.46
N PHE A 349 20.06 -3.53 -5.44
CA PHE A 349 20.44 -2.10 -5.35
C PHE A 349 19.66 -1.22 -6.33
N PHE A 350 18.54 -0.58 -5.96
CA PHE A 350 18.55 0.78 -5.40
C PHE A 350 17.06 1.17 -5.25
N PRO A 351 16.50 1.23 -4.02
CA PRO A 351 16.88 2.22 -3.00
C PRO A 351 17.21 1.61 -1.62
N TRP A 352 17.30 0.28 -1.52
CA TRP A 352 17.34 -0.49 -0.27
C TRP A 352 18.66 -0.41 0.52
N PHE A 353 19.76 0.05 -0.09
CA PHE A 353 21.06 0.20 0.57
C PHE A 353 20.99 1.17 1.77
N TRP A 354 20.23 2.26 1.62
CA TRP A 354 20.04 3.24 2.69
C TRP A 354 19.20 2.69 3.85
N CYS A 355 18.27 1.76 3.57
CA CYS A 355 17.49 1.07 4.59
C CYS A 355 18.33 0.13 5.46
N GLY A 356 19.50 -0.32 5.00
CA GLY A 356 20.43 -1.11 5.81
C GLY A 356 21.49 -0.26 6.53
N LEU A 357 22.15 0.65 5.79
CA LEU A 357 23.24 1.45 6.35
C LEU A 357 22.81 2.40 7.46
N LEU A 358 21.66 3.08 7.30
CA LEU A 358 21.22 4.08 8.27
C LEU A 358 20.88 3.44 9.63
N PRO A 359 20.12 2.32 9.70
CA PRO A 359 19.96 1.59 10.95
C PRO A 359 21.26 1.03 11.52
N ALA A 360 22.20 0.55 10.69
CA ALA A 360 23.48 0.06 11.19
C ALA A 360 24.31 1.16 11.85
N PHE A 361 24.38 2.35 11.24
CA PHE A 361 25.06 3.51 11.83
C PHE A 361 24.38 3.95 13.13
N LEU A 362 23.05 4.02 13.14
CA LEU A 362 22.28 4.36 14.34
C LEU A 362 22.50 3.31 15.44
N ALA A 363 22.52 2.02 15.10
CA ALA A 363 22.78 0.93 16.03
C ALA A 363 24.15 1.10 16.71
N PHE A 364 25.18 1.41 15.94
CA PHE A 364 26.52 1.64 16.46
C PHE A 364 26.58 2.85 17.41
N ALA A 365 25.95 3.97 17.02
CA ALA A 365 25.90 5.17 17.85
C ALA A 365 25.18 4.92 19.19
N VAL A 366 24.01 4.25 19.14
CA VAL A 366 23.24 3.88 20.32
C VAL A 366 24.00 2.87 21.18
N TYR A 367 24.62 1.84 20.58
CA TYR A 367 25.46 0.87 21.29
C TYR A 367 26.58 1.56 22.07
N ARG A 368 27.31 2.48 21.42
CA ARG A 368 28.40 3.22 22.07
C ARG A 368 27.89 4.06 23.25
N ASN A 369 26.72 4.68 23.11
CA ASN A 369 26.07 5.42 24.18
C ASN A 369 25.56 4.52 25.32
N GLN A 370 25.00 3.35 25.01
CA GLN A 370 24.58 2.40 26.05
C GLN A 370 25.79 1.82 26.79
N ARG A 371 26.90 1.56 26.09
CA ARG A 371 28.14 1.07 26.70
C ARG A 371 28.72 2.08 27.69
N SER A 372 28.71 3.38 27.37
CA SER A 372 29.25 4.41 28.27
C SER A 372 28.42 4.59 29.55
N LYS A 373 27.10 4.29 29.53
CA LYS A 373 26.24 4.33 30.72
C LYS A 373 26.55 3.25 31.77
N LEU A 374 27.27 2.20 31.39
CA LEU A 374 27.68 1.16 32.35
C LEU A 374 28.91 1.56 33.15
N ASN A 375 29.63 2.60 32.73
CA ASN A 375 30.86 3.02 33.39
C ASN A 375 30.53 3.72 34.71
N PHE A 376 31.21 3.30 35.76
CA PHE A 376 31.10 3.94 37.06
C PHE A 376 31.89 5.24 37.10
N ARG A 377 31.46 6.15 37.98
CA ARG A 377 32.17 7.40 38.28
C ARG A 377 32.83 7.30 39.64
N PRO A 378 34.16 7.45 39.73
CA PRO A 378 34.84 7.51 41.02
C PRO A 378 34.61 8.89 41.67
N VAL A 379 34.27 8.88 42.96
CA VAL A 379 34.09 10.06 43.81
C VAL A 379 34.97 9.90 45.03
N LYS A 380 35.91 10.81 45.26
CA LYS A 380 36.81 10.73 46.42
C LYS A 380 36.03 11.00 47.72
N ILE A 381 36.31 10.22 48.75
CA ILE A 381 35.74 10.39 50.08
C ILE A 381 36.85 10.42 51.14
N SER A 382 36.63 11.19 52.21
CA SER A 382 37.55 11.32 53.35
C SER A 382 37.07 10.56 54.60
N PHE A 383 35.81 10.11 54.60
CA PHE A 383 35.18 9.37 55.71
C PHE A 383 35.13 7.85 55.45
N SER A 384 34.73 7.08 56.47
CA SER A 384 34.68 5.61 56.42
C SER A 384 33.51 5.05 55.61
N ASP A 385 33.63 3.80 55.15
CA ASP A 385 32.59 3.10 54.39
C ASP A 385 31.27 2.98 55.17
N GLU A 386 31.32 2.91 56.51
CA GLU A 386 30.14 2.90 57.39
C GLU A 386 29.37 4.23 57.30
N VAL A 387 30.08 5.36 57.35
CA VAL A 387 29.48 6.69 57.17
C VAL A 387 28.93 6.85 55.75
N MET A 388 29.59 6.25 54.76
CA MET A 388 29.07 6.24 53.39
C MET A 388 27.75 5.47 53.28
N LEU A 389 27.63 4.33 53.96
CA LEU A 389 26.39 3.56 53.99
C LEU A 389 25.25 4.41 54.57
N GLU A 390 25.49 5.13 55.68
CA GLU A 390 24.50 6.07 56.24
C GLU A 390 24.06 7.13 55.22
N VAL A 391 25.00 7.72 54.48
CA VAL A 391 24.70 8.72 53.43
C VAL A 391 23.82 8.12 52.33
N VAL A 392 24.10 6.89 51.91
CA VAL A 392 23.29 6.20 50.90
C VAL A 392 21.88 5.93 51.42
N GLU A 393 21.76 5.44 52.66
CA GLU A 393 20.47 5.17 53.30
C GLU A 393 19.62 6.43 53.51
N GLU A 394 20.24 7.54 53.94
CA GLU A 394 19.58 8.84 54.05
C GLU A 394 19.12 9.33 52.68
N THR A 395 19.98 9.26 51.67
CA THR A 395 19.65 9.67 50.31
C THR A 395 18.51 8.82 49.73
N ALA A 396 18.54 7.51 49.98
CA ALA A 396 17.48 6.60 49.58
C ALA A 396 16.14 6.97 50.23
N ARG A 397 16.15 7.26 51.54
CA ARG A 397 14.96 7.67 52.29
C ARG A 397 14.38 9.00 51.81
N GLU A 398 15.24 10.00 51.60
CA GLU A 398 14.83 11.32 51.09
C GLU A 398 14.18 11.24 49.71
N ASN A 399 14.60 10.27 48.90
CA ASN A 399 14.20 10.14 47.50
C ASN A 399 13.27 8.96 47.21
N ASN A 400 12.78 8.28 48.25
CA ASN A 400 11.93 7.09 48.17
C ASN A 400 12.53 5.99 47.27
N TRP A 401 13.83 5.71 47.43
CA TRP A 401 14.51 4.57 46.83
C TRP A 401 14.41 3.36 47.75
N THR A 402 14.35 2.18 47.16
CA THR A 402 14.31 0.90 47.88
C THR A 402 15.67 0.25 47.78
N ILE A 403 16.26 -0.14 48.91
CA ILE A 403 17.57 -0.80 48.95
C ILE A 403 17.37 -2.29 48.73
N ASP A 404 17.96 -2.82 47.66
CA ASP A 404 17.93 -4.24 47.30
C ASP A 404 19.02 -5.03 48.03
N HIS A 405 20.19 -4.42 48.20
CA HIS A 405 21.33 -5.03 48.85
C HIS A 405 22.16 -3.94 49.56
N ALA A 406 22.55 -4.20 50.81
CA ALA A 406 23.49 -3.38 51.58
C ALA A 406 24.56 -4.31 52.17
N GLY A 407 25.71 -4.36 51.50
CA GLY A 407 26.88 -5.12 51.90
C GLY A 407 28.00 -4.21 52.43
N ARG A 408 29.14 -4.82 52.79
CA ARG A 408 30.35 -4.07 53.20
C ARG A 408 31.17 -3.57 52.01
N ASP A 409 30.88 -4.07 50.82
CA ASP A 409 31.60 -3.88 49.57
C ASP A 409 30.77 -3.08 48.56
N CYS A 410 29.45 -3.25 48.57
CA CYS A 410 28.55 -2.50 47.70
C CYS A 410 27.14 -2.31 48.27
N VAL A 411 26.45 -1.31 47.73
CA VAL A 411 25.03 -1.03 47.95
C VAL A 411 24.33 -0.96 46.59
N VAL A 412 23.19 -1.64 46.49
CA VAL A 412 22.32 -1.62 45.31
C VAL A 412 20.94 -1.17 45.74
N ALA A 413 20.39 -0.19 45.03
CA ALA A 413 19.05 0.33 45.26
C ALA A 413 18.29 0.53 43.95
N HIS A 414 16.97 0.54 44.00
CA HIS A 414 16.13 0.86 42.86
C HIS A 414 15.15 2.00 43.14
N THR A 415 14.76 2.70 42.07
CA THR A 415 13.72 3.71 42.08
C THR A 415 12.39 3.12 41.59
N HIS A 416 11.27 3.63 42.10
CA HIS A 416 9.94 3.27 41.60
C HIS A 416 9.54 4.19 40.43
N SER A 417 9.06 3.59 39.34
CA SER A 417 8.41 4.33 38.25
C SER A 417 6.99 4.73 38.62
N HIS A 418 6.60 5.95 38.31
CA HIS A 418 5.19 6.32 38.30
C HIS A 418 4.52 5.79 37.00
N TRP A 419 3.22 5.52 37.04
CA TRP A 419 2.50 4.98 35.86
C TRP A 419 2.53 5.89 34.62
N LEU A 420 2.86 7.18 34.79
CA LEU A 420 3.07 8.17 33.71
C LEU A 420 4.54 8.40 33.35
N SER A 421 5.50 7.75 34.02
CA SER A 421 6.93 7.96 33.73
C SER A 421 7.37 7.17 32.51
N ALA A 422 8.20 7.79 31.67
CA ALA A 422 8.77 7.17 30.47
C ALA A 422 9.87 6.13 30.76
N THR A 423 10.22 5.92 32.03
CA THR A 423 11.16 4.89 32.50
C THR A 423 10.43 3.91 33.44
N TRP A 424 10.94 2.67 33.51
CA TRP A 424 10.42 1.61 34.38
C TRP A 424 11.09 1.60 35.78
N GLY A 425 11.82 2.67 36.10
CA GLY A 425 12.70 2.77 37.26
C GLY A 425 14.17 2.67 36.86
N GLU A 426 15.02 3.00 37.82
CA GLU A 426 16.48 2.99 37.70
C GLU A 426 17.08 2.15 38.83
N GLN A 427 18.16 1.46 38.54
CA GLN A 427 19.02 0.84 39.55
C GLN A 427 20.24 1.72 39.79
N ILE A 428 20.60 1.85 41.06
CA ILE A 428 21.69 2.68 41.57
C ILE A 428 22.68 1.74 42.24
N PHE A 429 23.94 1.87 41.86
CA PHE A 429 25.03 1.04 42.33
C PHE A 429 26.07 1.93 42.99
N VAL A 430 26.47 1.54 44.20
CA VAL A 430 27.57 2.17 44.95
C VAL A 430 28.54 1.07 45.34
N VAL A 431 29.78 1.17 44.90
CA VAL A 431 30.85 0.22 45.25
C VAL A 431 31.91 0.96 46.05
N PHE A 432 32.29 0.39 47.20
CA PHE A 432 33.25 0.98 48.10
C PHE A 432 34.69 0.64 47.68
N ASP A 433 35.56 1.64 47.74
CA ASP A 433 36.99 1.53 47.46
C ASP A 433 37.74 2.40 48.47
N ARG A 434 38.96 2.04 48.84
CA ARG A 434 39.64 2.71 49.97
C ARG A 434 39.92 4.18 49.63
N GLY A 435 39.16 5.09 50.25
CA GLY A 435 39.25 6.54 50.03
C GLY A 435 38.51 7.07 48.79
N GLN A 436 37.71 6.24 48.12
CA GLN A 436 36.84 6.67 47.02
C GLN A 436 35.63 5.74 46.85
N VAL A 437 34.56 6.22 46.23
CA VAL A 437 33.38 5.40 45.95
C VAL A 437 33.08 5.44 44.47
N TRP A 438 32.72 4.29 43.92
CA TRP A 438 32.31 4.17 42.53
C TRP A 438 30.78 4.21 42.50
N ILE A 439 30.22 5.23 41.86
CA ILE A 439 28.76 5.39 41.72
C ILE A 439 28.32 5.20 40.28
N ASN A 440 27.20 4.52 40.08
CA ASN A 440 26.51 4.47 38.79
C ASN A 440 24.99 4.43 38.97
N SER A 441 24.25 4.86 37.95
CA SER A 441 22.82 4.62 37.85
C SER A 441 22.46 4.25 36.41
N VAL A 442 21.77 3.13 36.25
CA VAL A 442 21.27 2.63 34.97
C VAL A 442 19.76 2.40 35.05
N ASN A 443 19.11 2.25 33.91
CA ASN A 443 17.70 1.84 33.89
C ASN A 443 17.58 0.45 34.52
N ASP A 444 16.47 0.19 35.20
CA ASP A 444 16.25 -1.08 35.90
C ASP A 444 16.39 -2.29 34.96
N LEU A 445 17.44 -3.09 35.20
CA LEU A 445 17.84 -4.22 34.35
C LEU A 445 16.92 -5.44 34.54
N ASN A 446 16.10 -5.44 35.59
CA ASN A 446 15.11 -6.49 35.84
C ASN A 446 13.76 -6.19 35.17
N LYS A 447 13.63 -5.04 34.50
CA LYS A 447 12.41 -4.61 33.79
C LYS A 447 12.67 -4.39 32.31
N ARG A 448 11.66 -3.91 31.56
CA ARG A 448 11.75 -3.76 30.10
C ARG A 448 12.81 -2.74 29.69
N SER A 449 13.49 -3.02 28.58
CA SER A 449 14.48 -2.13 27.96
C SER A 449 13.89 -0.76 27.61
N THR A 450 14.49 0.32 28.09
CA THR A 450 14.17 1.69 27.69
C THR A 450 15.38 2.33 27.00
N ALA A 451 15.19 2.78 25.76
CA ALA A 451 16.27 3.39 24.97
C ALA A 451 16.75 4.72 25.57
N PHE A 452 15.88 5.42 26.29
CA PHE A 452 16.13 6.74 26.85
C PHE A 452 15.84 6.75 28.35
N SER A 453 16.83 7.18 29.14
CA SER A 453 16.68 7.39 30.59
C SER A 453 16.15 8.78 30.92
N PHE A 454 15.83 9.61 29.92
CA PHE A 454 15.32 11.00 30.05
C PHE A 454 16.00 11.86 31.13
N GLY A 455 17.28 11.61 31.43
CA GLY A 455 18.05 12.32 32.44
C GLY A 455 17.88 11.83 33.89
N TYR A 456 17.00 10.86 34.17
CA TYR A 456 16.75 10.32 35.51
C TYR A 456 18.02 9.69 36.12
N THR A 457 18.74 8.88 35.36
CA THR A 457 20.00 8.28 35.82
C THR A 457 21.04 9.32 36.23
N LYS A 458 21.19 10.39 35.43
CA LYS A 458 22.09 11.51 35.75
C LYS A 458 21.63 12.27 37.01
N ARG A 459 20.31 12.44 37.19
CA ARG A 459 19.75 13.08 38.38
C ARG A 459 20.00 12.27 39.65
N ASN A 460 19.84 10.95 39.60
CA ASN A 460 20.11 10.07 40.74
C ASN A 460 21.60 10.10 41.13
N MET A 461 22.50 10.03 40.15
CA MET A 461 23.94 10.18 40.40
C MET A 461 24.27 11.55 41.02
N ASN A 462 23.68 12.64 40.52
CA ASN A 462 23.92 13.98 41.05
C ASN A 462 23.42 14.12 42.49
N LYS A 463 22.23 13.59 42.82
CA LYS A 463 21.70 13.61 44.19
C LYS A 463 22.63 12.90 45.17
N LEU A 464 23.15 11.74 44.78
CA LEU A 464 24.09 10.99 45.60
C LEU A 464 25.42 11.74 45.74
N GLN A 465 25.94 12.31 44.66
CA GLN A 465 27.15 13.12 44.70
C GLN A 465 26.97 14.37 45.60
N GLU A 466 25.85 15.08 45.51
CA GLU A 466 25.51 16.22 46.36
C GLU A 466 25.39 15.81 47.84
N ALA A 467 24.86 14.61 48.13
CA ALA A 467 24.81 14.08 49.49
C ALA A 467 26.21 13.80 50.06
N ILE A 468 27.09 13.18 49.25
CA ILE A 468 28.51 12.96 49.60
C ILE A 468 29.20 14.30 49.88
N GLU A 469 29.08 15.27 48.98
CA GLU A 469 29.71 16.59 49.12
C GLU A 469 29.18 17.36 50.34
N ARG A 470 27.89 17.21 50.68
CA ARG A 470 27.32 17.77 51.91
C ARG A 470 27.95 17.15 53.16
N ARG A 471 28.14 15.82 53.18
CA ARG A 471 28.75 15.11 54.30
C ARG A 471 30.23 15.45 54.47
N GLU A 472 30.99 15.52 53.37
CA GLU A 472 32.39 15.95 53.35
C GLU A 472 32.58 17.31 54.05
N LYS A 473 31.70 18.28 53.76
CA LYS A 473 31.74 19.62 54.38
C LYS A 473 31.43 19.60 55.88
N GLN A 474 30.71 18.60 56.37
CA GLN A 474 30.40 18.45 57.79
C GLN A 474 31.53 17.76 58.55
N VAL A 475 32.22 16.80 57.93
CA VAL A 475 33.34 16.06 58.54
C VAL A 475 34.64 16.87 58.52
N GLY A 476 34.82 17.74 57.51
CA GLY A 476 35.96 18.65 57.42
C GLY A 476 35.86 19.93 58.27
N ARG A 477 34.77 20.09 59.04
CA ARG A 477 34.58 21.13 60.06
C ARG A 477 34.70 20.51 61.44
#